data_AF-A0A0W0S539-F1
#
_entry.id   AF-A0A0W0S539-F1
#
_cell.length_a   1.000
_cell.length_b   1.000
_cell.length_c   1.000
_cell.angle_alpha   90.00
_cell.angle_beta   90.00
_cell.angle_gamma   90.00
#
_symmetry.space_group_name_H-M   'P 1'
#
loop_
_entity.id
_entity.type
_entity.pdbx_description
1 polymer ?
#
loop_
_entity_poly.entity_id
_entity_poly.type
_entity_poly.pdbx_seq_one_letter_code
_entity_poly.pdbx_strand_id
1 'polypeptide(L)'
;MSLTLKTIQAGVSGTTLRLRSLTINDKDVPLICDFLSKNPHITTLDVIGNKIGDAGAEMLAGTKTITTLLVAANKIGAKGAKILARNESIAELNIAGNKIETAGAIALAENNRTRTKLKLSIRPDERQPFLAALKKNTTLTEIIIPQQHLGNEFMNTVAKIAHRNRVKLPVMNSMLLARSFFQAQRSWSSSVLAHEEERMDACSLGKLPQELTEKIASHTLSNFNVHNYRLFSEYVVSYDEADWEIAKETIAFAG
;
A
#
# COMPACT_ATOMS: atom_id res chain seq x y z
N MET A 1 -16.85 14.23 29.92
CA MET A 1 -15.75 13.97 30.86
C MET A 1 -14.51 14.61 30.26
N SER A 2 -13.80 15.47 31.00
CA SER A 2 -12.53 16.04 30.50
C SER A 2 -11.46 14.96 30.45
N LEU A 3 -10.63 14.93 29.41
CA LEU A 3 -9.48 14.03 29.39
C LEU A 3 -8.54 14.38 30.56
N THR A 4 -7.99 13.36 31.24
CA THR A 4 -7.06 13.56 32.37
C THR A 4 -5.75 12.81 32.12
N LEU A 5 -4.66 13.25 32.76
CA LEU A 5 -3.37 12.53 32.71
C LEU A 5 -3.50 11.09 33.19
N LYS A 6 -4.32 10.83 34.22
CA LYS A 6 -4.57 9.47 34.73
C LYS A 6 -5.23 8.59 33.64
N THR A 7 -6.17 9.14 32.87
CA THR A 7 -6.78 8.44 31.74
C THR A 7 -5.77 8.16 30.63
N ILE A 8 -4.88 9.13 30.34
CA ILE A 8 -3.82 8.95 29.34
C ILE A 8 -2.84 7.86 29.76
N GLN A 9 -2.37 7.88 31.02
CA GLN A 9 -1.45 6.88 31.58
C GLN A 9 -2.05 5.48 31.55
N ALA A 10 -3.33 5.34 31.92
CA ALA A 10 -4.04 4.06 31.87
C ALA A 10 -4.18 3.50 30.44
N GLY A 11 -4.12 4.34 29.41
CA GLY A 11 -4.17 3.95 28.01
C GLY A 11 -2.83 3.43 27.45
N VAL A 12 -1.73 3.55 28.19
CA VAL A 12 -0.40 3.11 27.73
C VAL A 12 -0.23 1.60 27.91
N SER A 13 0.20 0.94 26.84
CA SER A 13 0.57 -0.47 26.83
C SER A 13 1.74 -0.67 25.87
N GLY A 14 2.92 -0.94 26.41
CA GLY A 14 4.16 -1.02 25.63
C GLY A 14 4.43 0.30 24.90
N THR A 15 4.55 0.24 23.58
CA THR A 15 4.80 1.42 22.71
C THR A 15 3.51 2.07 22.19
N THR A 16 2.34 1.68 22.72
CA THR A 16 1.03 2.13 22.24
C THR A 16 0.26 2.90 23.29
N LEU A 17 -0.25 4.08 22.93
CA LEU A 17 -1.24 4.83 23.70
C LEU A 17 -2.63 4.67 23.07
N ARG A 18 -3.55 3.98 23.77
CA ARG A 18 -4.93 3.75 23.33
C ARG A 18 -5.92 4.63 24.10
N LEU A 19 -6.66 5.45 23.36
CA LEU A 19 -7.62 6.45 23.85
C LEU A 19 -8.90 6.45 23.00
N ARG A 20 -9.44 5.27 22.69
CA ARG A 20 -10.61 5.11 21.81
C ARG A 20 -11.92 5.52 22.47
N SER A 21 -12.80 6.17 21.71
CA SER A 21 -14.19 6.46 22.13
C SER A 21 -14.33 7.20 23.47
N LEU A 22 -13.37 8.06 23.80
CA LEU A 22 -13.33 8.83 25.04
C LEU A 22 -13.93 10.25 24.91
N THR A 23 -14.57 10.55 23.78
CA THR A 23 -15.12 11.87 23.45
C THR A 23 -14.08 13.00 23.34
N ILE A 24 -12.81 12.63 23.13
CA ILE A 24 -11.67 13.56 22.95
C ILE A 24 -11.95 14.49 21.77
N ASN A 25 -11.69 15.77 21.93
CA ASN A 25 -11.79 16.78 20.88
C ASN A 25 -10.49 17.58 20.77
N ASP A 26 -10.45 18.58 19.88
CA ASP A 26 -9.25 19.38 19.62
C ASP A 26 -8.67 20.05 20.87
N LYS A 27 -9.49 20.38 21.88
CA LYS A 27 -9.01 20.98 23.13
C LYS A 27 -8.24 20.00 24.02
N ASP A 28 -8.45 18.70 23.84
CA ASP A 28 -7.79 17.65 24.61
C ASP A 28 -6.45 17.23 23.98
N VAL A 29 -6.26 17.46 22.68
CA VAL A 29 -5.06 17.07 21.92
C VAL A 29 -3.76 17.68 22.46
N PRO A 30 -3.69 18.94 22.92
CA PRO A 30 -2.48 19.49 23.54
C PRO A 30 -1.96 18.63 24.69
N LEU A 31 -2.86 18.10 25.53
CA LEU A 31 -2.49 17.24 26.67
C LEU A 31 -1.90 15.90 26.19
N ILE A 32 -2.45 15.35 25.10
CA ILE A 32 -1.94 14.12 24.47
C ILE A 32 -0.54 14.39 23.89
N CYS A 33 -0.35 15.49 23.16
CA CYS A 33 0.93 15.86 22.56
C CYS A 33 2.01 16.11 23.63
N ASP A 34 1.68 16.81 24.72
CA ASP A 34 2.60 17.02 25.85
C ASP A 34 3.00 15.68 26.48
N PHE A 35 2.03 14.78 26.71
CA PHE A 35 2.31 13.46 27.23
C PHE A 35 3.22 12.65 26.29
N LEU A 36 2.96 12.64 24.98
CA LEU A 36 3.78 11.93 24.00
C LEU A 36 5.21 12.48 23.92
N SER A 37 5.39 13.80 24.06
CA SER A 37 6.72 14.42 24.05
C SER A 37 7.60 13.97 25.22
N LYS A 38 6.99 13.67 26.36
CA LYS A 38 7.66 13.15 27.57
C LYS A 38 7.85 11.63 27.56
N ASN A 39 7.21 10.93 26.61
CA ASN A 39 7.20 9.47 26.53
C ASN A 39 7.61 9.01 25.11
N PRO A 40 8.86 9.24 24.69
CA PRO A 40 9.30 9.02 23.30
C PRO A 40 9.34 7.55 22.87
N HIS A 41 9.21 6.61 23.82
CA HIS A 41 9.06 5.18 23.55
C HIS A 41 7.67 4.83 22.97
N ILE A 42 6.68 5.73 23.08
CA ILE A 42 5.36 5.56 22.48
C ILE A 42 5.44 5.97 21.02
N THR A 43 5.24 5.00 20.13
CA THR A 43 5.31 5.16 18.68
C THR A 43 3.95 5.01 18.00
N THR A 44 2.96 4.47 18.73
CA THR A 44 1.60 4.25 18.22
C THR A 44 0.59 5.05 19.03
N LEU A 45 -0.15 5.94 18.37
CA LEU A 45 -1.28 6.65 18.96
C LEU A 45 -2.60 6.16 18.35
N ASP A 46 -3.50 5.71 19.21
CA ASP A 46 -4.82 5.22 18.83
C ASP A 46 -5.92 6.05 19.49
N VAL A 47 -6.52 6.92 18.71
CA VAL A 47 -7.59 7.86 19.12
C VAL A 47 -8.85 7.65 18.26
N ILE A 48 -9.10 6.41 17.82
CA ILE A 48 -10.27 6.06 17.01
C ILE A 48 -11.58 6.38 17.76
N GLY A 49 -12.59 6.87 17.03
CA GLY A 49 -13.95 7.04 17.57
C GLY A 49 -14.12 8.27 18.47
N ASN A 50 -13.34 9.32 18.24
CA ASN A 50 -13.38 10.56 19.01
C ASN A 50 -13.97 11.72 18.18
N LYS A 51 -13.77 12.97 18.61
CA LYS A 51 -14.27 14.20 17.99
C LYS A 51 -13.13 15.12 17.55
N ILE A 52 -11.97 14.56 17.21
CA ILE A 52 -10.79 15.31 16.74
C ILE A 52 -11.09 15.88 15.35
N GLY A 53 -10.93 17.19 15.19
CA GLY A 53 -11.08 17.93 13.94
C GLY A 53 -9.73 18.31 13.33
N ASP A 54 -9.77 19.30 12.44
CA ASP A 54 -8.58 19.73 11.70
C ASP A 54 -7.50 20.34 12.59
N ALA A 55 -7.88 21.08 13.64
CA ALA A 55 -6.92 21.69 14.56
C ALA A 55 -6.20 20.64 15.40
N GLY A 56 -6.93 19.59 15.84
CA GLY A 56 -6.33 18.45 16.50
C GLY A 56 -5.42 17.65 15.57
N ALA A 57 -5.83 17.42 14.32
CA ALA A 57 -4.98 16.77 13.31
C ALA A 57 -3.67 17.55 13.05
N GLU A 58 -3.72 18.88 13.05
CA GLU A 58 -2.55 19.74 12.91
C GLU A 58 -1.56 19.56 14.08
N MET A 59 -2.05 19.55 15.31
CA MET A 59 -1.20 19.29 16.48
C MET A 59 -0.61 17.88 16.48
N LEU A 60 -1.41 16.87 16.11
CA LEU A 60 -0.94 15.49 16.00
C LEU A 60 0.15 15.33 14.91
N ALA A 61 0.02 16.05 13.79
CA ALA A 61 1.03 16.06 12.74
C ALA A 61 2.38 16.65 13.19
N GLY A 62 2.40 17.44 14.27
CA GLY A 62 3.63 17.97 14.88
C GLY A 62 4.37 16.96 15.77
N THR A 63 3.75 15.82 16.11
CA THR A 63 4.39 14.80 16.94
C THR A 63 5.48 14.07 16.14
N LYS A 64 6.72 14.08 16.65
CA LYS A 64 7.87 13.46 15.96
C LYS A 64 8.12 12.00 16.32
N THR A 65 7.57 11.55 17.44
CA THR A 65 7.78 10.20 17.99
C THR A 65 6.79 9.18 17.43
N ILE A 66 5.64 9.64 16.93
CA ILE A 66 4.59 8.77 16.41
C ILE A 66 4.90 8.35 14.98
N THR A 67 4.99 7.03 14.78
CA THR A 67 5.13 6.38 13.48
C THR A 67 3.82 5.76 13.00
N THR A 68 2.90 5.44 13.93
CA THR A 68 1.58 4.86 13.64
C THR A 68 0.49 5.71 14.27
N LEU A 69 -0.37 6.31 13.44
CA LEU A 69 -1.46 7.16 13.87
C LEU A 69 -2.82 6.59 13.44
N LEU A 70 -3.66 6.24 14.42
CA LEU A 70 -5.01 5.72 14.20
C LEU A 70 -6.04 6.77 14.66
N VAL A 71 -6.58 7.51 13.69
CA VAL A 71 -7.55 8.62 13.88
C VAL A 71 -8.88 8.33 13.17
N ALA A 72 -9.20 7.06 12.92
CA ALA A 72 -10.44 6.68 12.26
C ALA A 72 -11.68 7.13 13.06
N ALA A 73 -12.80 7.35 12.37
CA ALA A 73 -14.07 7.78 12.96
C ALA A 73 -13.93 9.03 13.86
N ASN A 74 -13.35 10.09 13.30
CA ASN A 74 -13.22 11.40 13.93
C ASN A 74 -13.90 12.48 13.05
N LYS A 75 -13.64 13.76 13.29
CA LYS A 75 -14.18 14.91 12.55
C LYS A 75 -13.13 15.59 11.67
N ILE A 76 -12.09 14.87 11.25
CA ILE A 76 -11.01 15.43 10.42
C ILE A 76 -11.56 15.73 9.02
N GLY A 77 -11.34 16.96 8.57
CA GLY A 77 -11.72 17.47 7.27
C GLY A 77 -10.57 17.41 6.25
N ALA A 78 -10.80 18.01 5.09
CA ALA A 78 -9.78 18.13 4.04
C ALA A 78 -8.52 18.88 4.51
N LYS A 79 -8.67 19.91 5.36
CA LYS A 79 -7.53 20.70 5.87
C LYS A 79 -6.63 19.84 6.75
N GLY A 80 -7.19 19.11 7.73
CA GLY A 80 -6.43 18.23 8.61
C GLY A 80 -5.79 17.08 7.86
N ALA A 81 -6.48 16.48 6.89
CA ALA A 81 -5.92 15.46 6.01
C ALA A 81 -4.71 15.96 5.19
N LYS A 82 -4.77 17.19 4.65
CA LYS A 82 -3.63 17.82 3.94
C LYS A 82 -2.45 18.09 4.87
N ILE A 83 -2.70 18.46 6.11
CA ILE A 83 -1.63 18.67 7.10
C ILE A 83 -0.98 17.32 7.45
N LEU A 84 -1.78 16.31 7.76
CA LEU A 84 -1.29 14.95 7.99
C LEU A 84 -0.52 14.42 6.77
N ALA A 85 -0.93 14.75 5.55
CA ALA A 85 -0.22 14.38 4.32
C ALA A 85 1.20 14.98 4.22
N ARG A 86 1.52 16.04 4.95
CA ARG A 86 2.86 16.65 4.97
C ARG A 86 3.75 16.13 6.10
N ASN A 87 3.18 15.37 7.04
CA ASN A 87 3.95 14.79 8.14
C ASN A 87 5.00 13.80 7.59
N GLU A 88 6.15 13.79 8.25
CA GLU A 88 7.34 13.04 7.83
C GLU A 88 7.70 11.93 8.83
N SER A 89 6.96 11.73 9.91
CA SER A 89 7.23 10.67 10.90
C SER A 89 6.27 9.48 10.80
N ILE A 90 5.02 9.72 10.40
CA ILE A 90 3.92 8.75 10.36
C ILE A 90 4.04 7.87 9.12
N ALA A 91 4.53 6.66 9.32
CA ALA A 91 4.61 5.61 8.32
C ALA A 91 3.24 4.92 8.09
N GLU A 92 2.45 4.78 9.15
CA GLU A 92 1.12 4.14 9.11
C GLU A 92 0.03 5.11 9.57
N LEU A 93 -0.92 5.40 8.68
CA LEU A 93 -2.06 6.28 8.98
C LEU A 93 -3.38 5.57 8.72
N ASN A 94 -4.24 5.52 9.72
CA ASN A 94 -5.64 5.16 9.56
C ASN A 94 -6.55 6.37 9.84
N ILE A 95 -7.16 6.90 8.79
CA ILE A 95 -8.06 8.06 8.81
C ILE A 95 -9.45 7.73 8.28
N ALA A 96 -9.80 6.45 8.14
CA ALA A 96 -11.12 6.01 7.65
C ALA A 96 -12.27 6.58 8.49
N GLY A 97 -13.43 6.82 7.88
CA GLY A 97 -14.59 7.38 8.58
C GLY A 97 -14.45 8.86 9.02
N ASN A 98 -13.58 9.63 8.35
CA ASN A 98 -13.48 11.08 8.47
C ASN A 98 -14.03 11.77 7.22
N LYS A 99 -14.33 13.07 7.28
CA LYS A 99 -14.83 13.87 6.13
C LYS A 99 -13.67 14.54 5.39
N ILE A 100 -12.71 13.74 4.94
CA ILE A 100 -11.47 14.25 4.33
C ILE A 100 -11.66 14.85 2.93
N GLU A 101 -12.78 14.56 2.28
CA GLU A 101 -13.12 14.97 0.91
C GLU A 101 -12.07 14.51 -0.13
N THR A 102 -12.35 14.77 -1.41
CA THR A 102 -11.45 14.42 -2.52
C THR A 102 -10.06 15.04 -2.33
N ALA A 103 -10.02 16.31 -1.91
CA ALA A 103 -8.77 17.05 -1.78
C ALA A 103 -7.87 16.51 -0.66
N GLY A 104 -8.45 16.01 0.43
CA GLY A 104 -7.70 15.34 1.49
C GLY A 104 -7.20 13.97 1.03
N ALA A 105 -8.03 13.17 0.37
CA ALA A 105 -7.65 11.87 -0.16
C ALA A 105 -6.49 11.96 -1.18
N ILE A 106 -6.55 12.92 -2.11
CA ILE A 106 -5.46 13.21 -3.07
C ILE A 106 -4.17 13.56 -2.33
N ALA A 107 -4.22 14.50 -1.38
CA ALA A 107 -3.03 14.90 -0.65
C ALA A 107 -2.39 13.72 0.10
N LEU A 108 -3.20 12.87 0.73
CA LEU A 108 -2.72 11.68 1.43
C LEU A 108 -2.09 10.65 0.47
N ALA A 109 -2.62 10.52 -0.75
CA ALA A 109 -2.05 9.69 -1.81
C ALA A 109 -0.76 10.25 -2.42
N GLU A 110 -0.57 11.57 -2.45
CA GLU A 110 0.64 12.20 -2.99
C GLU A 110 1.81 12.21 -1.99
N ASN A 111 1.62 11.77 -0.74
CA ASN A 111 2.72 11.66 0.21
C ASN A 111 3.76 10.63 -0.25
N ASN A 112 4.90 11.12 -0.71
CA ASN A 112 6.06 10.35 -1.19
C ASN A 112 7.24 10.37 -0.22
N ARG A 113 6.97 10.53 1.08
CA ARG A 113 8.02 10.69 2.09
C ARG A 113 8.15 9.42 2.90
N THR A 114 7.39 9.32 3.99
CA THR A 114 7.54 8.24 4.96
C THR A 114 6.35 7.30 5.02
N ARG A 115 5.20 7.70 4.46
CA ARG A 115 4.00 6.87 4.53
C ARG A 115 4.12 5.63 3.65
N THR A 116 4.02 4.48 4.29
CA THR A 116 4.03 3.15 3.66
C THR A 116 2.68 2.46 3.78
N LYS A 117 1.88 2.80 4.80
CA LYS A 117 0.56 2.23 5.03
C LYS A 117 -0.49 3.32 5.18
N LEU A 118 -1.57 3.22 4.41
CA LEU A 118 -2.67 4.17 4.43
C LEU A 118 -4.02 3.46 4.44
N LYS A 119 -4.82 3.72 5.48
CA LYS A 119 -6.22 3.31 5.56
C LYS A 119 -7.12 4.54 5.53
N LEU A 120 -8.01 4.62 4.55
CA LEU A 120 -8.91 5.74 4.34
C LEU A 120 -10.23 5.28 3.74
N SER A 121 -11.24 6.14 3.78
CA SER A 121 -12.50 5.96 3.05
C SER A 121 -12.53 6.97 1.90
N ILE A 122 -12.86 6.51 0.69
CA ILE A 122 -13.07 7.36 -0.48
C ILE A 122 -14.46 7.09 -1.05
N ARG A 123 -15.11 8.15 -1.53
CA ARG A 123 -16.39 8.05 -2.23
C ARG A 123 -16.19 7.66 -3.69
N PRO A 124 -17.22 7.13 -4.39
CA PRO A 124 -17.10 6.71 -5.78
C PRO A 124 -16.57 7.76 -6.75
N ASP A 125 -17.01 9.01 -6.59
CA ASP A 125 -16.59 10.19 -7.36
C ASP A 125 -15.13 10.58 -7.12
N GLU A 126 -14.56 10.22 -5.97
CA GLU A 126 -13.19 10.55 -5.58
C GLU A 126 -12.14 9.58 -6.14
N ARG A 127 -12.58 8.43 -6.70
CA ARG A 127 -11.71 7.31 -7.09
C ARG A 127 -10.72 7.67 -8.18
N GLN A 128 -11.18 8.28 -9.27
CA GLN A 128 -10.31 8.60 -10.40
C GLN A 128 -9.23 9.64 -10.05
N PRO A 129 -9.58 10.76 -9.39
CA PRO A 129 -8.57 11.69 -8.88
C PRO A 129 -7.58 11.03 -7.90
N PHE A 130 -8.07 10.16 -7.01
CA PHE A 130 -7.23 9.43 -6.08
C PHE A 130 -6.27 8.46 -6.79
N LEU A 131 -6.72 7.73 -7.82
CA LEU A 131 -5.85 6.87 -8.64
C LEU A 131 -4.79 7.69 -9.39
N ALA A 132 -5.17 8.84 -9.95
CA ALA A 132 -4.22 9.71 -10.65
C ALA A 132 -3.11 10.20 -9.71
N ALA A 133 -3.45 10.54 -8.47
CA ALA A 133 -2.50 10.87 -7.41
C ALA A 133 -1.61 9.66 -7.05
N LEU A 134 -2.21 8.50 -6.80
CA LEU A 134 -1.47 7.28 -6.43
C LEU A 134 -0.49 6.80 -7.49
N LYS A 135 -0.75 7.02 -8.79
CA LYS A 135 0.20 6.63 -9.85
C LYS A 135 1.58 7.27 -9.65
N LYS A 136 1.62 8.48 -9.10
CA LYS A 136 2.84 9.22 -8.73
C LYS A 136 3.43 8.80 -7.38
N ASN A 137 2.72 7.98 -6.60
CA ASN A 137 3.15 7.58 -5.27
C ASN A 137 4.21 6.47 -5.31
N THR A 138 5.38 6.65 -4.70
CA THR A 138 6.50 5.70 -4.72
C THR A 138 6.80 5.06 -3.35
N THR A 139 6.05 5.40 -2.31
CA THR A 139 6.32 4.96 -0.92
C THR A 139 5.27 4.03 -0.33
N LEU A 140 3.99 4.16 -0.74
CA LEU A 140 2.89 3.35 -0.20
C LEU A 140 3.01 1.89 -0.65
N THR A 141 3.10 0.99 0.32
CA THR A 141 3.17 -0.47 0.13
C THR A 141 1.89 -1.19 0.53
N GLU A 142 1.00 -0.51 1.26
CA GLU A 142 -0.28 -1.04 1.73
C GLU A 142 -1.34 0.06 1.73
N ILE A 143 -2.48 -0.20 1.10
CA ILE A 143 -3.62 0.71 1.05
C ILE A 143 -4.86 -0.10 1.41
N ILE A 144 -5.57 0.32 2.46
CA ILE A 144 -6.80 -0.32 2.92
C ILE A 144 -7.95 0.65 2.71
N ILE A 145 -8.92 0.26 1.89
CA ILE A 145 -10.14 1.04 1.66
C ILE A 145 -11.33 0.15 2.04
N PRO A 146 -12.19 0.55 3.01
CA PRO A 146 -13.37 -0.21 3.37
C PRO A 146 -14.24 -0.48 2.13
N GLN A 147 -14.67 -1.74 1.95
CA GLN A 147 -15.45 -2.13 0.78
C GLN A 147 -16.82 -1.45 0.79
N GLN A 148 -16.93 -0.36 0.03
CA GLN A 148 -18.19 0.16 -0.46
C GLN A 148 -18.06 0.33 -1.97
N HIS A 149 -18.42 -0.74 -2.70
CA HIS A 149 -18.55 -0.80 -4.16
C HIS A 149 -17.30 -0.41 -4.97
N LEU A 150 -16.10 -0.80 -4.55
CA LEU A 150 -14.88 -0.56 -5.33
C LEU A 150 -14.84 -1.52 -6.53
N GLY A 151 -14.80 -0.98 -7.75
CA GLY A 151 -14.72 -1.80 -8.96
C GLY A 151 -13.38 -2.54 -9.08
N ASN A 152 -13.39 -3.72 -9.71
CA ASN A 152 -12.20 -4.57 -9.86
C ASN A 152 -11.00 -3.83 -10.48
N GLU A 153 -11.25 -2.96 -11.45
CA GLU A 153 -10.20 -2.16 -12.11
C GLU A 153 -9.45 -1.24 -11.12
N PHE A 154 -10.20 -0.59 -10.21
CA PHE A 154 -9.63 0.28 -9.19
C PHE A 154 -8.74 -0.53 -8.23
N MET A 155 -9.26 -1.66 -7.74
CA MET A 155 -8.51 -2.54 -6.82
C MET A 155 -7.26 -3.12 -7.49
N ASN A 156 -7.36 -3.54 -8.75
CA ASN A 156 -6.22 -4.02 -9.53
C ASN A 156 -5.15 -2.93 -9.71
N THR A 157 -5.56 -1.68 -9.95
CA THR A 157 -4.63 -0.56 -10.09
C THR A 157 -3.91 -0.26 -8.78
N VAL A 158 -4.63 -0.21 -7.66
CA VAL A 158 -4.06 -0.02 -6.33
C VAL A 158 -3.07 -1.15 -6.00
N ALA A 159 -3.43 -2.41 -6.30
CA ALA A 159 -2.56 -3.57 -6.09
C ALA A 159 -1.26 -3.47 -6.89
N LYS A 160 -1.32 -3.08 -8.17
CA LYS A 160 -0.14 -2.86 -9.02
C LYS A 160 0.78 -1.78 -8.45
N ILE A 161 0.23 -0.67 -7.98
CA ILE A 161 1.01 0.43 -7.38
C ILE A 161 1.67 -0.02 -6.08
N ALA A 162 0.93 -0.69 -5.19
CA ALA A 162 1.47 -1.23 -3.95
C ALA A 162 2.58 -2.26 -4.20
N HIS A 163 2.40 -3.13 -5.20
CA HIS A 163 3.43 -4.09 -5.61
C HIS A 163 4.70 -3.38 -6.11
N ARG A 164 4.56 -2.41 -7.03
CA ARG A 164 5.69 -1.59 -7.52
C ARG A 164 6.50 -0.99 -6.36
N ASN A 165 5.82 -0.41 -5.38
CA ASN A 165 6.46 0.30 -4.28
C ASN A 165 7.09 -0.64 -3.23
N ARG A 166 6.64 -1.90 -3.14
CA ARG A 166 7.30 -2.94 -2.33
C ARG A 166 8.63 -3.38 -2.93
N VAL A 167 8.71 -3.45 -4.25
CA VAL A 167 9.89 -3.90 -5.01
C VAL A 167 10.75 -2.68 -5.37
N LYS A 168 11.22 -1.91 -4.38
CA LYS A 168 12.19 -0.83 -4.63
C LYS A 168 13.46 -1.44 -5.24
N LEU A 169 13.53 -1.47 -6.57
CA LEU A 169 14.70 -1.93 -7.30
C LEU A 169 15.77 -0.86 -7.16
N PRO A 170 16.94 -1.17 -6.58
CA PRO A 170 18.07 -0.27 -6.65
C PRO A 170 18.43 -0.04 -8.12
N VAL A 171 19.15 1.03 -8.45
CA VAL A 171 19.71 1.21 -9.80
C VAL A 171 20.57 -0.02 -10.09
N MET A 172 20.00 -0.97 -10.85
CA MET A 172 20.58 -2.29 -11.10
C MET A 172 20.21 -2.69 -12.52
N ASN A 173 21.27 -2.86 -13.30
CA ASN A 173 21.43 -3.70 -14.48
C ASN A 173 20.26 -4.67 -14.81
N SER A 174 19.95 -4.71 -16.10
CA SER A 174 18.75 -5.29 -16.77
C SER A 174 18.29 -6.68 -16.29
N MET A 175 19.19 -7.47 -15.72
CA MET A 175 18.94 -8.84 -15.26
C MET A 175 18.02 -8.91 -14.03
N LEU A 176 18.07 -7.92 -13.13
CA LEU A 176 17.17 -7.86 -11.97
C LEU A 176 15.78 -7.37 -12.37
N LEU A 177 15.71 -6.47 -13.35
CA LEU A 177 14.45 -5.96 -13.91
C LEU A 177 13.63 -7.07 -14.57
N ALA A 178 14.29 -7.94 -15.34
CA ALA A 178 13.67 -9.11 -15.95
C ALA A 178 13.15 -10.08 -14.88
N ARG A 179 13.94 -10.36 -13.83
CA ARG A 179 13.55 -11.26 -12.75
C ARG A 179 12.35 -10.75 -11.95
N SER A 180 12.28 -9.43 -11.71
CA SER A 180 11.15 -8.78 -11.06
C SER A 180 9.91 -8.72 -11.95
N PHE A 181 10.09 -8.56 -13.27
CA PHE A 181 9.00 -8.68 -14.24
C PHE A 181 8.39 -10.09 -14.20
N PHE A 182 9.20 -11.15 -14.20
CA PHE A 182 8.72 -12.54 -14.10
C PHE A 182 8.11 -12.88 -12.73
N GLN A 183 8.57 -12.28 -11.63
CA GLN A 183 7.91 -12.43 -10.32
C GLN A 183 6.57 -11.69 -10.25
N ALA A 184 6.46 -10.50 -10.87
CA ALA A 184 5.21 -9.76 -10.99
C ALA A 184 4.21 -10.45 -11.93
N GLN A 185 4.70 -11.17 -12.94
CA GLN A 185 3.86 -11.91 -13.91
C GLN A 185 3.39 -13.26 -13.38
N ARG A 186 4.17 -13.89 -12.48
CA ARG A 186 3.58 -14.88 -11.58
C ARG A 186 2.29 -14.21 -11.01
N SER A 187 2.24 -12.92 -10.59
CA SER A 187 1.26 -12.29 -9.64
C SER A 187 -0.22 -12.25 -10.04
N TRP A 188 -0.57 -12.99 -11.09
CA TRP A 188 -1.76 -12.79 -11.88
C TRP A 188 -2.50 -14.07 -12.33
N SER A 189 -2.49 -15.15 -11.54
CA SER A 189 -3.52 -16.20 -11.73
C SER A 189 -3.95 -16.90 -10.43
N SER A 190 -4.95 -16.32 -9.81
CA SER A 190 -5.89 -17.07 -8.98
C SER A 190 -7.29 -16.45 -8.99
N SER A 191 -7.61 -15.60 -9.97
CA SER A 191 -8.95 -15.04 -10.14
C SER A 191 -9.82 -15.81 -11.14
N VAL A 192 -9.38 -16.98 -11.59
CA VAL A 192 -10.14 -17.92 -12.43
C VAL A 192 -9.64 -19.29 -11.96
N LEU A 193 -10.29 -19.99 -11.02
CA LEU A 193 -11.55 -20.71 -11.17
C LEU A 193 -12.13 -21.01 -9.77
N ALA A 194 -13.45 -20.94 -9.65
CA ALA A 194 -14.20 -21.32 -8.46
C ALA A 194 -14.27 -22.85 -8.32
N HIS A 195 -13.96 -23.38 -7.14
CA HIS A 195 -14.91 -24.12 -6.29
C HIS A 195 -14.22 -24.66 -5.02
N GLU A 196 -15.05 -24.70 -3.97
CA GLU A 196 -14.85 -25.27 -2.63
C GLU A 196 -14.33 -24.34 -1.52
N GLU A 197 -15.06 -24.46 -0.41
CA GLU A 197 -15.17 -23.54 0.71
C GLU A 197 -13.97 -23.61 1.66
N GLU A 198 -13.77 -22.49 2.37
CA GLU A 198 -12.84 -22.25 3.48
C GLU A 198 -11.41 -21.76 3.15
N ARG A 199 -11.23 -20.48 3.51
CA ARG A 199 -10.02 -19.77 3.97
C ARG A 199 -9.14 -19.04 2.95
N MET A 200 -9.21 -17.71 3.12
CA MET A 200 -8.20 -16.66 2.90
C MET A 200 -8.18 -15.91 1.55
N ASP A 201 -8.59 -14.65 1.66
CA ASP A 201 -8.49 -13.54 0.71
C ASP A 201 -7.03 -13.18 0.35
N ALA A 202 -6.43 -13.88 -0.63
CA ALA A 202 -5.14 -13.49 -1.25
C ALA A 202 -5.04 -13.94 -2.71
N CYS A 203 -4.65 -13.02 -3.61
CA CYS A 203 -4.44 -13.29 -5.03
C CYS A 203 -3.09 -14.00 -5.27
N SER A 204 -3.12 -15.16 -5.94
CA SER A 204 -1.99 -16.01 -6.32
C SER A 204 -1.81 -16.09 -7.85
N LEU A 205 -0.87 -16.91 -8.30
CA LEU A 205 -0.04 -16.67 -9.49
C LEU A 205 -0.15 -17.83 -10.49
N GLY A 206 -0.38 -17.54 -11.77
CA GLY A 206 -0.47 -18.57 -12.82
C GLY A 206 0.87 -19.14 -13.18
N LYS A 207 0.95 -20.47 -13.15
CA LYS A 207 2.15 -21.21 -13.47
C LYS A 207 2.31 -21.31 -14.98
N LEU A 208 3.52 -21.00 -15.46
CA LEU A 208 4.05 -21.67 -16.65
C LEU A 208 4.15 -23.18 -16.36
N PRO A 209 4.00 -24.05 -17.37
CA PRO A 209 4.20 -25.49 -17.20
C PRO A 209 5.50 -25.80 -16.45
N GLN A 210 5.45 -26.75 -15.53
CA GLN A 210 6.56 -27.05 -14.63
C GLN A 210 7.85 -27.40 -15.39
N GLU A 211 7.72 -28.13 -16.50
CA GLU A 211 8.83 -28.45 -17.41
C GLU A 211 9.49 -27.21 -18.02
N LEU A 212 8.71 -26.17 -18.34
CA LEU A 212 9.24 -24.91 -18.87
C LEU A 212 9.98 -24.12 -17.79
N THR A 213 9.48 -24.18 -16.55
CA THR A 213 10.10 -23.54 -15.39
C THR A 213 11.45 -24.19 -15.05
N GLU A 214 11.53 -25.52 -15.13
CA GLU A 214 12.76 -26.29 -14.88
C GLU A 214 13.80 -26.11 -16.01
N LYS A 215 13.36 -26.01 -17.28
CA LYS A 215 14.24 -25.82 -18.43
C LYS A 215 14.82 -24.40 -18.52
N ILE A 216 14.06 -23.38 -18.11
CA ILE A 216 14.55 -22.00 -17.95
C ILE A 216 15.57 -21.92 -16.80
N ALA A 217 15.24 -22.52 -15.64
CA ALA A 217 16.13 -22.55 -14.49
C ALA A 217 17.47 -23.26 -14.76
N SER A 218 17.46 -24.34 -15.56
CA SER A 218 18.66 -25.09 -15.92
C SER A 218 19.58 -24.36 -16.91
N HIS A 219 19.04 -23.53 -17.81
CA HIS A 219 19.84 -22.73 -18.75
C HIS A 219 20.39 -21.44 -18.13
N THR A 220 19.75 -20.91 -17.08
CA THR A 220 20.21 -19.70 -16.38
C THR A 220 21.49 -19.85 -15.55
N LEU A 221 22.06 -21.05 -15.44
CA LEU A 221 23.22 -21.28 -14.57
C LEU A 221 24.59 -21.39 -15.27
N SER A 222 24.68 -21.42 -16.61
CA SER A 222 25.99 -21.57 -17.26
C SER A 222 26.33 -20.64 -18.41
N ASN A 223 25.40 -20.07 -19.18
CA ASN A 223 25.79 -19.15 -20.28
C ASN A 223 24.74 -18.07 -20.54
N PHE A 224 25.06 -16.83 -20.15
CA PHE A 224 24.24 -15.65 -20.45
C PHE A 224 24.50 -15.15 -21.88
N ASN A 225 23.48 -15.22 -22.75
CA ASN A 225 23.49 -14.58 -24.08
C ASN A 225 22.25 -13.69 -24.25
N VAL A 226 22.48 -12.42 -24.60
CA VAL A 226 21.45 -11.37 -24.71
C VAL A 226 20.50 -11.58 -25.91
N HIS A 227 20.95 -12.27 -26.97
CA HIS A 227 20.11 -12.59 -28.14
C HIS A 227 19.04 -13.64 -27.79
N ASN A 228 19.40 -14.65 -27.00
CA ASN A 228 18.47 -15.71 -26.60
C ASN A 228 17.33 -15.18 -25.72
N TYR A 229 17.60 -14.18 -24.87
CA TYR A 229 16.57 -13.55 -24.03
C TYR A 229 15.64 -12.61 -24.80
N ARG A 230 16.11 -11.99 -25.90
CA ARG A 230 15.27 -11.17 -26.79
C ARG A 230 14.23 -12.04 -27.50
N LEU A 231 14.64 -13.23 -27.97
CA LEU A 231 13.74 -14.24 -28.54
C LEU A 231 12.71 -14.75 -27.52
N PHE A 232 13.09 -14.97 -26.26
CA PHE A 232 12.15 -15.34 -25.19
C PHE A 232 11.12 -14.25 -24.87
N SER A 233 11.47 -12.97 -25.02
CA SER A 233 10.51 -11.88 -24.85
C SER A 233 9.51 -11.77 -26.01
N GLU A 234 9.92 -12.12 -27.23
CA GLU A 234 9.05 -12.21 -28.41
C GLU A 234 8.13 -13.45 -28.33
N TYR A 235 8.63 -14.57 -27.79
CA TYR A 235 7.91 -15.82 -27.48
C TYR A 235 6.75 -15.66 -26.48
N VAL A 236 6.88 -14.79 -25.47
CA VAL A 236 5.82 -14.56 -24.46
C VAL A 236 4.69 -13.67 -25.00
N VAL A 237 4.93 -12.99 -26.13
CA VAL A 237 3.97 -12.04 -26.74
C VAL A 237 3.06 -12.73 -27.76
N SER A 238 3.47 -13.85 -28.38
CA SER A 238 2.62 -14.62 -29.30
C SER A 238 1.55 -15.40 -28.53
N TYR A 239 0.29 -15.06 -28.75
CA TYR A 239 -0.86 -15.52 -27.96
C TYR A 239 -1.67 -16.66 -28.62
N ASP A 240 -1.33 -17.08 -29.85
CA ASP A 240 -2.11 -18.05 -30.65
C ASP A 240 -1.29 -19.27 -31.08
N GLU A 241 -1.97 -20.40 -31.31
CA GLU A 241 -1.41 -21.75 -31.49
C GLU A 241 -0.62 -21.91 -32.81
N ALA A 242 -0.88 -21.06 -33.81
CA ALA A 242 -0.16 -21.05 -35.09
C ALA A 242 1.22 -20.35 -34.99
N ASP A 243 1.32 -19.29 -34.19
CA ASP A 243 2.58 -18.59 -33.95
C ASP A 243 3.55 -19.43 -33.09
N TRP A 244 2.99 -20.38 -32.33
CA TRP A 244 3.72 -21.35 -31.53
C TRP A 244 4.59 -22.30 -32.36
N GLU A 245 4.08 -22.85 -33.46
CA GLU A 245 4.85 -23.75 -34.32
C GLU A 245 5.99 -23.01 -35.06
N ILE A 246 5.75 -21.76 -35.46
CA ILE A 246 6.76 -20.89 -36.08
C ILE A 246 7.88 -20.54 -35.08
N ALA A 247 7.52 -20.28 -33.82
CA ALA A 247 8.49 -20.02 -32.76
C ALA A 247 9.36 -21.26 -32.45
N LYS A 248 8.81 -22.48 -32.52
CA LYS A 248 9.59 -23.72 -32.34
C LYS A 248 10.66 -23.90 -33.41
N GLU A 249 10.32 -23.66 -34.67
CA GLU A 249 11.29 -23.76 -35.78
C GLU A 249 12.43 -22.75 -35.61
N THR A 250 12.12 -21.52 -35.19
CA THR A 250 13.12 -20.46 -35.00
C THR A 250 14.09 -20.77 -33.85
N ILE A 251 13.62 -21.43 -32.79
CA ILE A 251 14.44 -21.83 -31.63
C ILE A 251 15.33 -23.04 -31.97
N ALA A 252 14.87 -23.96 -32.83
CA ALA A 252 15.62 -25.16 -33.20
C ALA A 252 16.91 -24.87 -34.00
N PHE A 253 17.00 -23.72 -34.67
CA PHE A 253 18.19 -23.30 -35.43
C PHE A 253 19.22 -22.49 -34.61
N ALA A 254 18.94 -22.17 -33.35
CA ALA A 254 19.77 -21.29 -32.52
C ALA A 254 20.59 -22.02 -31.43
N GLY A 255 20.56 -23.36 -31.39
CA GLY A 255 21.41 -24.20 -30.53
C GLY A 255 22.58 -24.78 -31.30
#